data_AF-C7XNT0-F1
#
_entry.id   AF-C7XNT0-F1
#
_cell.length_a   1.000
_cell.length_b   1.000
_cell.length_c   1.000
_cell.angle_alpha   90.00
_cell.angle_beta   90.00
_cell.angle_gamma   90.00
#
_symmetry.space_group_name_H-M   'P 1'
#
loop_
_entity.id
_entity.type
_entity.pdbx_description
1 polymer ?
#
loop_
_entity_poly.entity_id
_entity_poly.type
_entity_poly.pdbx_seq_one_letter_code
_entity_poly.pdbx_strand_id
1 'polypeptide(L)'
;MRENNQKNSNIMIKTAIFTSIILFLLCFIVILCIAFSSDDTYEIENNGERYGKSEFYKYKDKIYVLVIGSGMLEVEGVDIPTFKVFDKDKEDEKENVGFDKNRIYFGNIAVSDLDTDKLYYVGNNYYSDGTNSYFCSTSPKFNEELSAGSAIIQNMSHFFFKTRKPQYYFYPYKKLETNKSLKRIEELRNFATNGEEVYYAGEKLVNADVNTIKKIEEGLFYFVDKENVYYKSKLLSFKNNGKLKVFHEKNGNVYYLYDEESGDVYADDYLFNTANVPYKVIGIDGTHNFSLLFISKDGVYFYDPLKKKQEKIGDNIFKGEIKEIYPDIFSDDENVYYLDVYEDWAKKRVYNYFSLRKKPLNGQLISRNTRIHYLDKKTTWENDWKKVADIGSDTNGSIWKKGNKYYYFDIYGFSQSIHKPIYEITDKEVLDYLLNFSKLKDRNTINLPDKIRSFISEGKLIAFNGEVEMTATIHFIEDPYAYSIPKIIFISIAFLIGLYAKYRKSKFSKK
;
A
#
# COMPACT_ATOMS: atom_id res chain seq x y z
N MET A 1 27.76 -57.25 24.47
CA MET A 1 27.80 -55.79 24.20
C MET A 1 27.11 -55.35 22.89
N ARG A 2 27.20 -56.08 21.76
CA ARG A 2 26.55 -55.68 20.48
C ARG A 2 25.01 -55.74 20.46
N GLU A 3 24.37 -56.70 21.13
CA GLU A 3 22.91 -56.83 21.17
C GLU A 3 22.20 -55.67 21.90
N ASN A 4 22.79 -55.17 23.00
CA ASN A 4 22.24 -54.02 23.74
C ASN A 4 22.23 -52.73 22.89
N ASN A 5 23.26 -52.52 22.05
CA ASN A 5 23.32 -51.35 21.17
C ASN A 5 22.28 -51.40 20.04
N GLN A 6 21.96 -52.59 19.52
CA GLN A 6 20.94 -52.77 18.48
C GLN A 6 19.50 -52.65 19.03
N LYS A 7 19.27 -53.14 20.26
CA LYS A 7 17.99 -52.98 20.99
C LYS A 7 17.73 -51.51 21.33
N ASN A 8 18.74 -50.79 21.83
CA ASN A 8 18.66 -49.35 22.12
C ASN A 8 18.42 -48.51 20.86
N SER A 9 19.08 -48.82 19.75
CA SER A 9 18.85 -48.16 18.45
C SER A 9 17.42 -48.35 17.94
N ASN A 10 16.85 -49.56 18.05
CA ASN A 10 15.46 -49.82 17.67
C ASN A 10 14.44 -49.10 18.56
N ILE A 11 14.72 -48.97 19.86
CA ILE A 11 13.88 -48.20 20.80
C ILE A 11 13.93 -46.72 20.43
N MET A 12 15.11 -46.13 20.24
CA MET A 12 15.27 -44.73 19.81
C MET A 12 14.54 -44.43 18.50
N ILE A 13 14.58 -45.35 17.53
CA ILE A 13 13.88 -45.20 16.25
C ILE A 13 12.36 -45.23 16.45
N LYS A 14 11.83 -46.17 17.25
CA LYS A 14 10.40 -46.24 17.56
C LYS A 14 9.94 -44.99 18.30
N THR A 15 10.72 -44.52 19.26
CA THR A 15 10.46 -43.26 19.97
C THR A 15 10.46 -42.08 19.01
N ALA A 16 11.45 -41.95 18.11
CA ALA A 16 11.49 -40.86 17.13
C ALA A 16 10.29 -40.88 16.16
N ILE A 17 9.86 -42.06 15.70
CA ILE A 17 8.67 -42.20 14.86
C ILE A 17 7.42 -41.78 15.64
N PHE A 18 7.29 -42.23 16.89
CA PHE A 18 6.16 -41.88 17.74
C PHE A 18 6.11 -40.37 18.03
N THR A 19 7.25 -39.76 18.36
CA THR A 19 7.38 -38.30 18.54
C THR A 19 7.04 -37.55 17.25
N SER A 20 7.46 -38.03 16.08
CA SER A 20 7.15 -37.42 14.79
C SER A 20 5.66 -37.49 14.45
N ILE A 21 4.98 -38.60 14.77
CA ILE A 21 3.53 -38.75 14.57
C ILE A 21 2.77 -37.82 15.51
N ILE A 22 3.19 -37.73 16.79
CA ILE A 22 2.61 -36.79 17.75
C ILE A 22 2.76 -35.35 17.26
N LEU A 23 3.95 -34.98 16.76
CA LEU A 23 4.20 -33.64 16.24
C LEU A 23 3.32 -33.35 15.01
N PHE A 24 3.19 -34.31 14.09
CA PHE A 24 2.30 -34.18 12.93
C PHE A 24 0.84 -33.98 13.35
N LEU A 25 0.35 -34.77 14.31
CA LEU A 25 -1.00 -34.63 14.85
C LEU A 25 -1.21 -33.27 15.52
N LEU A 26 -0.23 -32.78 16.30
CA LEU A 26 -0.27 -31.46 16.91
C LEU A 26 -0.37 -30.36 15.85
N CYS A 27 0.47 -30.40 14.80
CA CYS A 27 0.39 -29.45 13.70
C CYS A 27 -0.95 -29.54 12.95
N PHE A 28 -1.48 -30.74 12.76
CA PHE A 28 -2.78 -30.94 12.12
C PHE A 28 -3.92 -30.35 12.94
N ILE A 29 -3.91 -30.55 14.28
CA ILE A 29 -4.87 -29.93 15.19
C ILE A 29 -4.81 -28.40 15.11
N VAL A 30 -3.60 -27.81 15.10
CA VAL A 30 -3.43 -26.34 14.96
C VAL A 30 -4.07 -25.83 13.67
N ILE A 31 -3.82 -26.51 12.54
CA ILE A 31 -4.40 -26.14 11.23
C ILE A 31 -5.93 -26.22 11.28
N LEU A 32 -6.48 -27.27 11.88
CA LEU A 32 -7.93 -27.41 12.05
C LEU A 32 -8.51 -26.29 12.92
N CYS A 33 -7.85 -25.92 14.03
CA CYS A 33 -8.32 -24.82 14.88
C CYS A 33 -8.40 -23.49 14.12
N ILE A 34 -7.43 -23.21 13.25
CA ILE A 34 -7.42 -21.99 12.44
C ILE A 34 -8.48 -22.08 11.32
N ALA A 35 -8.55 -23.21 10.61
CA ALA A 35 -9.46 -23.37 9.48
C ALA A 35 -10.94 -23.44 9.87
N PHE A 36 -11.25 -23.96 11.07
CA PHE A 36 -12.61 -24.13 11.59
C PHE A 36 -12.95 -23.17 12.74
N SER A 37 -12.11 -22.18 13.01
CA SER A 37 -12.50 -21.02 13.82
C SER A 37 -13.59 -20.26 13.06
N SER A 38 -14.86 -20.58 13.33
CA SER A 38 -16.00 -19.98 12.63
C SER A 38 -15.99 -18.46 12.76
N ASP A 39 -16.14 -17.79 11.62
CA ASP A 39 -16.43 -16.38 11.61
C ASP A 39 -17.95 -16.17 11.72
N ASP A 40 -18.42 -15.97 12.94
CA ASP A 40 -19.83 -15.68 13.21
C ASP A 40 -20.28 -14.32 12.63
N THR A 41 -19.39 -13.57 11.95
CA THR A 41 -19.68 -12.30 11.27
C THR A 41 -20.94 -12.39 10.41
N TYR A 42 -21.02 -13.37 9.50
CA TYR A 42 -22.19 -13.51 8.62
C TYR A 42 -23.49 -13.79 9.38
N GLU A 43 -23.40 -14.57 10.48
CA GLU A 43 -24.58 -14.88 11.30
C GLU A 43 -25.04 -13.63 12.08
N ILE A 44 -24.11 -12.86 12.63
CA ILE A 44 -24.38 -11.64 13.40
C ILE A 44 -24.86 -10.50 12.49
N GLU A 45 -24.29 -10.32 11.30
CA GLU A 45 -24.72 -9.28 10.36
C GLU A 45 -26.16 -9.48 9.88
N ASN A 46 -26.56 -10.73 9.64
CA ASN A 46 -27.90 -11.05 9.12
C ASN A 46 -28.97 -11.20 10.21
N ASN A 47 -28.60 -11.64 11.42
CA ASN A 47 -29.56 -11.96 12.48
C ASN A 47 -29.43 -11.06 13.73
N GLY A 48 -28.38 -10.24 13.81
CA GLY A 48 -28.17 -9.28 14.89
C GLY A 48 -28.92 -7.97 14.69
N GLU A 49 -29.24 -7.31 15.79
CA GLU A 49 -29.87 -6.00 15.79
C GLU A 49 -28.79 -4.92 15.74
N ARG A 50 -28.68 -4.22 14.61
CA ARG A 50 -27.70 -3.13 14.43
C ARG A 50 -28.10 -1.89 15.24
N TYR A 51 -27.15 -1.29 15.97
CA TYR A 51 -27.36 -0.02 16.67
C TYR A 51 -27.35 1.15 15.68
N GLY A 52 -28.53 1.55 15.23
CA GLY A 52 -28.71 2.63 14.27
C GLY A 52 -27.90 2.37 12.99
N LYS A 53 -27.04 3.32 12.63
CA LYS A 53 -26.15 3.26 11.47
C LYS A 53 -24.67 3.10 11.85
N SER A 54 -24.38 2.52 13.04
CA SER A 54 -23.03 2.25 13.57
C SER A 54 -22.53 0.86 13.20
N GLU A 55 -21.28 0.52 13.48
CA GLU A 55 -20.72 -0.83 13.30
C GLU A 55 -21.09 -1.80 14.44
N PHE A 56 -21.90 -1.37 15.42
CA PHE A 56 -22.26 -2.19 16.57
C PHE A 56 -23.56 -2.97 16.36
N TYR A 57 -23.58 -4.20 16.87
CA TYR A 57 -24.68 -5.15 16.78
C TYR A 57 -24.97 -5.77 18.14
N LYS A 58 -26.26 -5.89 18.49
CA LYS A 58 -26.72 -6.72 19.59
C LYS A 58 -27.05 -8.11 19.07
N TYR A 59 -26.48 -9.14 19.68
CA TYR A 59 -26.74 -10.52 19.30
C TYR A 59 -26.55 -11.48 20.49
N LYS A 60 -27.52 -12.35 20.76
CA LYS A 60 -27.50 -13.34 21.87
C LYS A 60 -27.01 -12.74 23.21
N ASP A 61 -27.63 -11.63 23.63
CA ASP A 61 -27.30 -10.90 24.87
C ASP A 61 -25.85 -10.42 24.99
N LYS A 62 -25.23 -10.11 23.85
CA LYS A 62 -23.89 -9.52 23.76
C LYS A 62 -23.87 -8.39 22.74
N ILE A 63 -22.84 -7.55 22.83
CA ILE A 63 -22.55 -6.50 21.86
C ILE A 63 -21.34 -6.91 21.04
N TYR A 64 -21.45 -6.74 19.74
CA TYR A 64 -20.37 -6.96 18.78
C TYR A 64 -20.14 -5.69 17.98
N VAL A 65 -18.94 -5.56 17.42
CA VAL A 65 -18.59 -4.49 16.50
C VAL A 65 -17.87 -5.07 15.29
N LEU A 66 -18.25 -4.60 14.10
CA LEU A 66 -17.55 -4.96 12.88
C LEU A 66 -16.23 -4.18 12.80
N VAL A 67 -15.12 -4.91 12.69
CA VAL A 67 -13.80 -4.34 12.41
C VAL A 67 -13.31 -4.91 11.08
N ILE A 68 -13.17 -4.06 10.07
CA ILE A 68 -12.68 -4.47 8.75
C ILE A 68 -11.32 -5.18 8.92
N GLY A 69 -11.21 -6.38 8.35
CA GLY A 69 -10.04 -7.25 8.47
C GLY A 69 -10.03 -8.19 9.68
N SER A 70 -10.88 -7.97 10.70
CA SER A 70 -11.06 -8.89 11.85
C SER A 70 -12.47 -9.46 12.00
N GLY A 71 -13.46 -8.96 11.27
CA GLY A 71 -14.86 -9.38 11.38
C GLY A 71 -15.53 -8.84 12.65
N MET A 72 -16.57 -9.52 13.11
CA MET A 72 -17.30 -9.19 14.33
C MET A 72 -16.48 -9.56 15.57
N LEU A 73 -16.14 -8.53 16.36
CA LEU A 73 -15.46 -8.67 17.63
C LEU A 73 -16.45 -8.40 18.77
N GLU A 74 -16.45 -9.27 19.78
CA GLU A 74 -17.22 -9.03 21.01
C GLU A 74 -16.68 -7.80 21.74
N VAL A 75 -17.60 -6.93 22.19
CA VAL A 75 -17.30 -5.78 23.03
C VAL A 75 -17.53 -6.20 24.48
N GLU A 76 -16.43 -6.52 25.17
CA GLU A 76 -16.48 -7.10 26.52
C GLU A 76 -16.84 -6.05 27.58
N GLY A 77 -17.61 -6.47 28.59
CA GLY A 77 -17.91 -5.64 29.77
C GLY A 77 -18.96 -4.54 29.56
N VAL A 78 -19.75 -4.63 28.49
CA VAL A 78 -20.80 -3.66 28.16
C VAL A 78 -22.01 -3.79 29.09
N ASP A 79 -22.46 -2.65 29.62
CA ASP A 79 -23.79 -2.53 30.21
C ASP A 79 -24.84 -2.39 29.11
N ILE A 80 -25.30 -3.53 28.58
CA ILE A 80 -26.22 -3.60 27.43
C ILE A 80 -27.46 -2.72 27.58
N PRO A 81 -28.13 -2.64 28.75
CA PRO A 81 -29.33 -1.81 28.90
C PRO A 81 -29.07 -0.32 28.69
N THR A 82 -27.84 0.16 28.93
CA THR A 82 -27.47 1.57 28.77
C THR A 82 -26.56 1.84 27.58
N PHE A 83 -26.21 0.81 26.81
CA PHE A 83 -25.37 0.94 25.63
C PHE A 83 -26.05 1.81 24.56
N LYS A 84 -25.28 2.75 24.02
CA LYS A 84 -25.69 3.76 23.05
C LYS A 84 -24.56 4.00 22.05
N VAL A 85 -24.96 4.56 20.92
CA VAL A 85 -24.05 5.07 19.89
C VAL A 85 -24.41 6.53 19.62
N PHE A 86 -23.46 7.29 19.08
CA PHE A 86 -23.73 8.69 18.72
C PHE A 86 -24.70 8.79 17.55
N ASP A 87 -25.64 9.73 17.62
CA ASP A 87 -26.63 9.96 16.56
C ASP A 87 -25.98 10.49 15.27
N LYS A 88 -26.41 9.95 14.12
CA LYS A 88 -25.78 10.09 12.78
C LYS A 88 -26.33 11.25 11.95
N ASP A 89 -27.34 11.99 12.42
CA ASP A 89 -27.87 13.17 11.71
C ASP A 89 -26.90 14.38 11.69
N LYS A 90 -25.63 14.17 12.06
CA LYS A 90 -24.50 15.10 11.92
C LYS A 90 -23.30 14.33 11.33
N GLU A 91 -22.96 14.66 10.08
CA GLU A 91 -22.05 14.00 9.11
C GLU A 91 -20.90 13.09 9.62
N ASP A 92 -20.78 11.96 8.92
CA ASP A 92 -19.61 11.21 8.41
C ASP A 92 -18.56 10.50 9.29
N GLU A 93 -18.55 10.55 10.62
CA GLU A 93 -17.41 9.97 11.36
C GLU A 93 -17.71 9.40 12.77
N LYS A 94 -18.61 8.41 12.89
CA LYS A 94 -19.02 7.85 14.20
C LYS A 94 -19.26 6.33 14.26
N GLU A 95 -19.09 5.62 13.15
CA GLU A 95 -19.64 4.26 13.04
C GLU A 95 -18.97 3.29 14.04
N ASN A 96 -17.71 3.51 14.37
CA ASN A 96 -16.91 2.64 15.21
C ASN A 96 -16.81 3.05 16.69
N VAL A 97 -17.63 3.98 17.19
CA VAL A 97 -17.61 4.39 18.61
C VAL A 97 -18.98 4.23 19.29
N GLY A 98 -18.98 3.49 20.40
CA GLY A 98 -20.15 3.26 21.26
C GLY A 98 -19.82 3.57 22.71
N PHE A 99 -20.82 3.67 23.59
CA PHE A 99 -20.61 3.92 25.01
C PHE A 99 -21.79 3.38 25.84
N ASP A 100 -21.54 3.08 27.10
CA ASP A 100 -22.58 2.81 28.10
C ASP A 100 -22.48 3.81 29.26
N LYS A 101 -23.21 3.59 30.36
CA LYS A 101 -23.16 4.49 31.53
C LYS A 101 -21.81 4.52 32.27
N ASN A 102 -20.90 3.59 31.98
CA ASN A 102 -19.65 3.42 32.72
C ASN A 102 -18.42 3.79 31.88
N ARG A 103 -18.47 3.59 30.56
CA ARG A 103 -17.29 3.71 29.69
C ARG A 103 -17.63 3.89 28.22
N ILE A 104 -16.65 4.38 27.47
CA ILE A 104 -16.68 4.47 26.00
C ILE A 104 -15.93 3.28 25.38
N TYR A 105 -16.27 2.94 24.13
CA TYR A 105 -15.71 1.85 23.34
C TYR A 105 -15.24 2.37 21.98
N PHE A 106 -13.94 2.27 21.73
CA PHE A 106 -13.32 2.52 20.43
C PHE A 106 -13.17 1.19 19.68
N GLY A 107 -14.10 0.92 18.78
CA GLY A 107 -14.37 -0.45 18.33
C GLY A 107 -14.73 -1.33 19.52
N ASN A 108 -13.96 -2.39 19.73
CA ASN A 108 -14.14 -3.35 20.83
C ASN A 108 -13.27 -3.03 22.06
N ILE A 109 -12.53 -1.91 22.05
CA ILE A 109 -11.61 -1.55 23.13
C ILE A 109 -12.27 -0.52 24.05
N ALA A 110 -12.37 -0.86 25.34
CA ALA A 110 -12.99 -0.03 26.34
C ALA A 110 -12.03 1.00 26.96
N VAL A 111 -12.51 2.23 27.17
CA VAL A 111 -11.81 3.34 27.82
C VAL A 111 -12.71 3.95 28.90
N SER A 112 -12.21 4.08 30.13
CA SER A 112 -13.05 4.38 31.31
C SER A 112 -12.76 5.73 31.98
N ASP A 113 -11.88 6.54 31.43
CA ASP A 113 -11.52 7.85 31.99
C ASP A 113 -12.32 9.02 31.40
N LEU A 114 -13.30 8.75 30.54
CA LEU A 114 -14.29 9.72 30.05
C LEU A 114 -15.60 9.61 30.84
N ASP A 115 -16.13 10.74 31.32
CA ASP A 115 -17.45 10.85 31.92
C ASP A 115 -18.54 10.76 30.84
N THR A 116 -19.21 9.61 30.79
CA THR A 116 -20.22 9.29 29.76
C THR A 116 -21.48 10.14 29.86
N ASP A 117 -21.77 10.73 31.02
CA ASP A 117 -22.91 11.63 31.20
C ASP A 117 -22.66 13.01 30.57
N LYS A 118 -21.38 13.39 30.41
CA LYS A 118 -20.95 14.65 29.77
C LYS A 118 -20.35 14.44 28.39
N LEU A 119 -20.29 13.20 27.90
CA LEU A 119 -19.63 12.85 26.67
C LEU A 119 -20.29 13.50 25.46
N TYR A 120 -19.47 14.14 24.62
CA TYR A 120 -19.90 14.72 23.35
C TYR A 120 -18.88 14.48 22.24
N TYR A 121 -19.39 14.44 21.01
CA TYR A 121 -18.58 14.38 19.80
C TYR A 121 -18.15 15.80 19.40
N VAL A 122 -16.84 16.03 19.33
CA VAL A 122 -16.24 17.32 18.96
C VAL A 122 -16.29 17.54 17.44
N GLY A 123 -16.20 16.46 16.65
CA GLY A 123 -15.94 16.50 15.21
C GLY A 123 -14.55 15.97 14.87
N ASN A 124 -14.30 15.64 13.59
CA ASN A 124 -13.00 15.15 13.10
C ASN A 124 -12.45 13.94 13.90
N ASN A 125 -13.33 13.01 14.27
CA ASN A 125 -13.01 11.82 15.06
C ASN A 125 -12.58 12.08 16.52
N TYR A 126 -12.86 13.28 17.07
CA TYR A 126 -12.57 13.61 18.47
C TYR A 126 -13.81 13.50 19.38
N TYR A 127 -13.59 12.99 20.58
CA TYR A 127 -14.59 12.76 21.62
C TYR A 127 -14.09 13.36 22.94
N SER A 128 -14.96 14.01 23.70
CA SER A 128 -14.59 14.68 24.94
C SER A 128 -15.72 14.68 25.96
N ASP A 129 -15.37 14.73 27.24
CA ASP A 129 -16.31 15.01 28.34
C ASP A 129 -16.13 16.44 28.91
N GLY A 130 -15.30 17.26 28.24
CA GLY A 130 -14.91 18.61 28.67
C GLY A 130 -13.65 18.65 29.54
N THR A 131 -13.19 17.51 30.09
CA THR A 131 -11.95 17.37 30.87
C THR A 131 -10.96 16.42 30.20
N ASN A 132 -11.39 15.23 29.82
CA ASN A 132 -10.62 14.25 29.05
C ASN A 132 -11.06 14.30 27.59
N SER A 133 -10.11 14.06 26.70
CA SER A 133 -10.39 14.05 25.26
C SER A 133 -9.58 12.96 24.55
N TYR A 134 -10.20 12.39 23.52
CA TYR A 134 -9.64 11.32 22.73
C TYR A 134 -9.86 11.55 21.25
N PHE A 135 -8.90 11.13 20.45
CA PHE A 135 -9.08 10.86 19.03
C PHE A 135 -9.31 9.34 18.83
N CYS A 136 -10.21 8.95 17.94
CA CYS A 136 -10.39 7.56 17.51
C CYS A 136 -10.57 7.48 15.99
N SER A 137 -9.59 6.94 15.28
CA SER A 137 -9.64 6.83 13.82
C SER A 137 -10.78 5.93 13.34
N THR A 138 -11.38 6.29 12.22
CA THR A 138 -12.35 5.46 11.48
C THR A 138 -11.70 4.41 10.57
N SER A 139 -10.37 4.44 10.40
CA SER A 139 -9.64 3.50 9.57
C SER A 139 -8.90 2.48 10.44
N PRO A 140 -9.27 1.20 10.40
CA PRO A 140 -8.60 0.19 11.21
C PRO A 140 -7.17 -0.04 10.72
N LYS A 141 -6.26 -0.30 11.65
CA LYS A 141 -4.86 -0.65 11.37
C LYS A 141 -4.56 -2.05 11.86
N PHE A 142 -3.63 -2.72 11.16
CA PHE A 142 -3.11 -4.00 11.58
C PHE A 142 -2.41 -3.87 12.95
N ASN A 143 -2.63 -4.85 13.81
CA ASN A 143 -2.05 -4.92 15.13
C ASN A 143 -0.63 -5.50 15.04
N GLU A 144 0.37 -4.63 14.92
CA GLU A 144 1.78 -5.02 14.82
C GLU A 144 2.30 -5.73 16.09
N GLU A 145 1.66 -5.52 17.24
CA GLU A 145 2.00 -6.20 18.50
C GLU A 145 1.50 -7.65 18.54
N LEU A 146 0.54 -8.01 17.68
CA LEU A 146 0.03 -9.38 17.57
C LEU A 146 1.04 -10.25 16.81
N SER A 147 1.98 -10.84 17.54
CA SER A 147 2.91 -11.81 16.97
C SER A 147 2.18 -13.02 16.35
N ALA A 148 2.78 -13.64 15.33
CA ALA A 148 2.22 -14.86 14.73
C ALA A 148 2.01 -15.99 15.76
N GLY A 149 2.92 -16.11 16.75
CA GLY A 149 2.80 -17.10 17.81
C GLY A 149 1.61 -16.84 18.75
N SER A 150 1.43 -15.59 19.19
CA SER A 150 0.30 -15.22 20.04
C SER A 150 -1.04 -15.32 19.30
N ALA A 151 -1.08 -15.01 18.00
CA ALA A 151 -2.26 -15.26 17.17
C ALA A 151 -2.63 -16.75 17.11
N ILE A 152 -1.66 -17.64 16.91
CA ILE A 152 -1.91 -19.11 16.90
C ILE A 152 -2.50 -19.57 18.23
N ILE A 153 -1.90 -19.15 19.35
CA ILE A 153 -2.37 -19.51 20.70
C ILE A 153 -3.81 -19.00 20.93
N GLN A 154 -4.10 -17.75 20.55
CA GLN A 154 -5.44 -17.17 20.69
C GLN A 154 -6.47 -17.87 19.82
N ASN A 155 -6.15 -18.21 18.56
CA ASN A 155 -7.04 -18.99 17.70
C ASN A 155 -7.34 -20.38 18.29
N MET A 156 -6.32 -21.08 18.82
CA MET A 156 -6.54 -22.38 19.48
C MET A 156 -7.41 -22.24 20.71
N SER A 157 -7.14 -21.24 21.56
CA SER A 157 -7.93 -20.97 22.76
C SER A 157 -9.38 -20.64 22.41
N HIS A 158 -9.60 -19.81 21.39
CA HIS A 158 -10.93 -19.48 20.89
C HIS A 158 -11.64 -20.72 20.34
N PHE A 159 -10.95 -21.58 19.58
CA PHE A 159 -11.53 -22.79 19.02
C PHE A 159 -12.00 -23.77 20.11
N PHE A 160 -11.15 -24.06 21.10
CA PHE A 160 -11.45 -25.06 22.14
C PHE A 160 -12.35 -24.53 23.26
N PHE A 161 -12.20 -23.25 23.61
CA PHE A 161 -12.80 -22.69 24.83
C PHE A 161 -13.65 -21.44 24.59
N LYS A 162 -13.83 -21.03 23.33
CA LYS A 162 -14.60 -19.82 22.96
C LYS A 162 -14.13 -18.56 23.69
N THR A 163 -12.83 -18.47 23.99
CA THR A 163 -12.19 -17.25 24.53
C THR A 163 -12.19 -16.13 23.49
N ARG A 164 -11.71 -14.92 23.83
CA ARG A 164 -11.60 -13.81 22.88
C ARG A 164 -10.87 -14.18 21.58
N LYS A 165 -11.40 -13.70 20.45
CA LYS A 165 -10.77 -13.81 19.12
C LYS A 165 -9.50 -12.96 19.04
N PRO A 166 -8.48 -13.39 18.27
CA PRO A 166 -7.32 -12.54 18.00
C PRO A 166 -7.72 -11.26 17.29
N GLN A 167 -7.20 -10.14 17.79
CA GLN A 167 -7.47 -8.83 17.25
C GLN A 167 -6.38 -8.44 16.24
N TYR A 168 -6.56 -8.86 14.99
CA TYR A 168 -5.63 -8.55 13.90
C TYR A 168 -5.68 -7.09 13.48
N TYR A 169 -6.85 -6.46 13.59
CA TYR A 169 -7.07 -5.06 13.26
C TYR A 169 -7.81 -4.37 14.41
N PHE A 170 -7.52 -3.10 14.59
CA PHE A 170 -8.18 -2.25 15.58
C PHE A 170 -8.28 -0.83 15.07
N TYR A 171 -9.19 -0.04 15.64
CA TYR A 171 -9.27 1.40 15.39
C TYR A 171 -8.25 2.14 16.27
N PRO A 172 -7.21 2.77 15.70
CA PRO A 172 -6.24 3.52 16.48
C PRO A 172 -6.92 4.66 17.23
N TYR A 173 -6.64 4.77 18.53
CA TYR A 173 -7.13 5.86 19.36
C TYR A 173 -5.99 6.44 20.19
N LYS A 174 -6.13 7.71 20.58
CA LYS A 174 -5.12 8.43 21.36
C LYS A 174 -5.78 9.39 22.34
N LYS A 175 -5.37 9.34 23.61
CA LYS A 175 -5.71 10.35 24.62
C LYS A 175 -4.94 11.62 24.33
N LEU A 176 -5.60 12.77 24.41
CA LEU A 176 -4.93 14.06 24.28
C LEU A 176 -4.41 14.53 25.64
N GLU A 177 -3.24 15.17 25.63
CA GLU A 177 -2.58 15.75 26.80
C GLU A 177 -3.08 17.17 27.10
N THR A 178 -4.41 17.37 27.12
CA THR A 178 -5.06 18.65 27.43
C THR A 178 -6.32 18.42 28.26
N ASN A 179 -6.55 19.31 29.21
CA ASN A 179 -7.80 19.38 29.98
C ASN A 179 -8.74 20.49 29.52
N LYS A 180 -8.39 21.19 28.44
CA LYS A 180 -9.19 22.27 27.85
C LYS A 180 -10.21 21.71 26.85
N SER A 181 -11.34 22.41 26.73
CA SER A 181 -12.38 22.07 25.77
C SER A 181 -11.88 22.15 24.33
N LEU A 182 -12.24 21.16 23.53
CA LEU A 182 -11.83 21.07 22.13
C LEU A 182 -12.90 21.59 21.17
N LYS A 183 -12.41 22.08 20.03
CA LYS A 183 -13.19 22.42 18.84
C LYS A 183 -12.57 21.75 17.62
N ARG A 184 -13.41 21.29 16.70
CA ARG A 184 -12.95 20.83 15.38
C ARG A 184 -12.42 22.00 14.56
N ILE A 185 -11.48 21.74 13.66
CA ILE A 185 -11.12 22.67 12.58
C ILE A 185 -11.86 22.20 11.32
N GLU A 186 -12.84 22.98 10.85
CA GLU A 186 -13.85 22.49 9.90
C GLU A 186 -13.28 22.06 8.54
N GLU A 187 -12.33 22.82 8.00
CA GLU A 187 -11.76 22.57 6.68
C GLU A 187 -10.65 21.50 6.69
N LEU A 188 -10.23 21.04 7.88
CA LEU A 188 -9.11 20.12 8.04
C LEU A 188 -9.55 18.84 8.77
N ARG A 189 -9.74 17.76 8.01
CA ARG A 189 -10.09 16.44 8.56
C ARG A 189 -9.04 15.95 9.57
N ASN A 190 -9.49 15.30 10.63
CA ASN A 190 -8.66 14.82 11.75
C ASN A 190 -7.98 15.93 12.57
N PHE A 191 -8.35 17.20 12.38
CA PHE A 191 -7.83 18.30 13.18
C PHE A 191 -8.77 18.75 14.29
N ALA A 192 -8.19 19.07 15.44
CA ALA A 192 -8.87 19.76 16.53
C ALA A 192 -7.94 20.79 17.17
N THR A 193 -8.53 21.72 17.91
CA THR A 193 -7.80 22.73 18.69
C THR A 193 -8.49 22.98 20.03
N ASN A 194 -7.71 23.31 21.05
CA ASN A 194 -8.20 23.85 22.32
C ASN A 194 -8.14 25.40 22.37
N GLY A 195 -7.83 26.06 21.24
CA GLY A 195 -7.62 27.50 21.13
C GLY A 195 -6.17 27.96 21.28
N GLU A 196 -5.28 27.11 21.79
CA GLU A 196 -3.85 27.40 21.94
C GLU A 196 -2.97 26.42 21.16
N GLU A 197 -3.41 25.17 21.04
CA GLU A 197 -2.68 24.09 20.42
C GLU A 197 -3.50 23.49 19.27
N VAL A 198 -2.79 22.92 18.29
CA VAL A 198 -3.38 22.20 17.17
C VAL A 198 -3.04 20.72 17.29
N TYR A 199 -4.03 19.87 17.04
CA TYR A 199 -3.91 18.42 17.09
C TYR A 199 -4.28 17.82 15.74
N TYR A 200 -3.48 16.88 15.24
CA TYR A 200 -3.79 16.03 14.10
C TYR A 200 -3.83 14.57 14.55
N ALA A 201 -4.96 13.90 14.35
CA ALA A 201 -5.13 12.51 14.76
C ALA A 201 -4.75 12.21 16.23
N GLY A 202 -5.04 13.17 17.14
CA GLY A 202 -4.69 13.08 18.56
C GLY A 202 -3.26 13.49 18.91
N GLU A 203 -2.40 13.76 17.92
CA GLU A 203 -1.03 14.21 18.12
C GLU A 203 -0.93 15.73 18.07
N LYS A 204 -0.24 16.34 19.05
CA LYS A 204 0.01 17.79 19.07
C LYS A 204 1.01 18.18 17.97
N LEU A 205 0.67 19.20 17.17
CA LEU A 205 1.62 19.83 16.25
C LEU A 205 2.51 20.80 17.03
N VAL A 206 3.81 20.55 17.00
CA VAL A 206 4.81 21.39 17.69
C VAL A 206 4.94 22.73 16.96
N ASN A 207 4.83 23.84 17.69
CA ASN A 207 4.93 25.22 17.19
C ASN A 207 3.83 25.66 16.20
N ALA A 208 2.73 24.92 16.13
CA ALA A 208 1.62 25.28 15.24
C ALA A 208 0.95 26.59 15.63
N ASP A 209 0.76 27.45 14.63
CA ASP A 209 -0.08 28.64 14.75
C ASP A 209 -1.55 28.27 14.45
N VAL A 210 -2.38 28.30 15.50
CA VAL A 210 -3.79 27.88 15.45
C VAL A 210 -4.60 28.66 14.41
N ASN A 211 -4.25 29.94 14.16
CA ASN A 211 -5.06 30.82 13.31
C ASN A 211 -4.73 30.69 11.82
N THR A 212 -3.59 30.08 11.48
CA THR A 212 -3.07 30.07 10.10
C THR A 212 -2.84 28.67 9.54
N ILE A 213 -3.04 27.62 10.35
CA ILE A 213 -2.93 26.24 9.89
C ILE A 213 -3.89 25.95 8.73
N LYS A 214 -3.35 25.44 7.64
CA LYS A 214 -4.09 25.05 6.44
C LYS A 214 -3.39 23.94 5.69
N LYS A 215 -4.11 23.28 4.80
CA LYS A 215 -3.57 22.29 3.88
C LYS A 215 -2.79 23.00 2.76
N ILE A 216 -1.70 22.40 2.27
CA ILE A 216 -1.13 22.81 0.98
C ILE A 216 -2.08 22.31 -0.12
N GLU A 217 -2.33 23.13 -1.14
CA GLU A 217 -3.24 22.77 -2.25
C GLU A 217 -2.92 21.38 -2.81
N GLU A 218 -3.96 20.57 -3.08
CA GLU A 218 -3.86 19.16 -3.51
C GLU A 218 -3.19 18.17 -2.51
N GLY A 219 -2.47 18.64 -1.49
CA GLY A 219 -1.64 17.80 -0.63
C GLY A 219 -2.34 17.13 0.55
N LEU A 220 -2.80 15.89 0.41
CA LEU A 220 -3.60 15.16 1.42
C LEU A 220 -3.03 15.15 2.85
N PHE A 221 -1.71 15.12 3.02
CA PHE A 221 -1.04 14.97 4.32
C PHE A 221 -0.02 16.06 4.66
N TYR A 222 0.13 17.09 3.82
CA TYR A 222 1.01 18.22 4.11
C TYR A 222 0.22 19.47 4.49
N PHE A 223 0.67 20.11 5.56
CA PHE A 223 0.02 21.27 6.15
C PHE A 223 1.05 22.37 6.38
N VAL A 224 0.60 23.61 6.33
CA VAL A 224 1.42 24.78 6.63
C VAL A 224 0.68 25.70 7.58
N ASP A 225 1.43 26.37 8.45
CA ASP A 225 0.97 27.57 9.14
C ASP A 225 1.73 28.79 8.61
N LYS A 226 1.69 29.93 9.30
CA LYS A 226 2.43 31.14 8.89
C LYS A 226 3.93 30.93 8.62
N GLU A 227 4.57 29.96 9.25
CA GLU A 227 6.03 29.77 9.21
C GLU A 227 6.43 28.30 9.00
N ASN A 228 5.68 27.36 9.56
CA ASN A 228 6.08 25.96 9.66
C ASN A 228 5.37 25.08 8.64
N VAL A 229 5.98 23.94 8.36
CA VAL A 229 5.48 22.92 7.45
C VAL A 229 5.41 21.60 8.19
N TYR A 230 4.33 20.85 7.98
CA TYR A 230 4.06 19.59 8.66
C TYR A 230 3.72 18.50 7.65
N TYR A 231 4.20 17.28 7.91
CA TYR A 231 3.62 16.06 7.34
C TYR A 231 2.86 15.35 8.47
N LYS A 232 1.53 15.24 8.33
CA LYS A 232 0.67 14.78 9.44
C LYS A 232 0.91 15.67 10.68
N SER A 233 1.29 15.09 11.81
CA SER A 233 1.65 15.83 13.03
C SER A 233 3.14 16.17 13.15
N LYS A 234 4.00 15.67 12.24
CA LYS A 234 5.45 15.86 12.31
C LYS A 234 5.83 17.21 11.70
N LEU A 235 6.49 18.04 12.50
CA LEU A 235 7.13 19.28 12.05
C LEU A 235 8.32 18.94 11.14
N LEU A 236 8.33 19.50 9.93
CA LEU A 236 9.41 19.34 8.96
C LEU A 236 10.43 20.47 9.09
N SER A 237 11.62 20.28 8.50
CA SER A 237 12.66 21.30 8.47
C SER A 237 12.36 22.46 7.52
N PHE A 238 11.47 22.25 6.54
CA PHE A 238 11.05 23.32 5.63
C PHE A 238 10.34 24.43 6.37
N LYS A 239 10.48 25.63 5.83
CA LYS A 239 9.70 26.80 6.24
C LYS A 239 8.68 27.12 5.17
N ASN A 240 7.53 27.62 5.58
CA ASN A 240 6.51 28.07 4.64
C ASN A 240 6.99 29.34 3.95
N ASN A 241 7.47 29.20 2.72
CA ASN A 241 7.91 30.30 1.84
C ASN A 241 6.86 30.67 0.77
N GLY A 242 5.69 30.02 0.79
CA GLY A 242 4.63 30.22 -0.21
C GLY A 242 4.92 29.62 -1.60
N LYS A 243 6.01 28.87 -1.78
CA LYS A 243 6.44 28.23 -3.04
C LYS A 243 6.56 26.71 -2.93
N LEU A 244 5.78 26.12 -2.03
CA LEU A 244 5.74 24.68 -1.81
C LEU A 244 4.69 24.04 -2.72
N LYS A 245 5.08 22.97 -3.41
CA LYS A 245 4.19 22.13 -4.22
C LYS A 245 4.11 20.73 -3.66
N VAL A 246 2.94 20.12 -3.75
CA VAL A 246 2.74 18.72 -3.40
C VAL A 246 2.40 17.93 -4.66
N PHE A 247 2.97 16.75 -4.77
CA PHE A 247 2.63 15.79 -5.81
C PHE A 247 2.54 14.37 -5.23
N HIS A 248 1.82 13.51 -5.94
CA HIS A 248 1.55 12.13 -5.55
C HIS A 248 1.76 11.22 -6.75
N GLU A 249 2.37 10.05 -6.51
CA GLU A 249 2.53 9.03 -7.54
C GLU A 249 1.17 8.42 -7.92
N LYS A 250 0.70 8.62 -9.17
CA LYS A 250 -0.59 8.07 -9.63
C LYS A 250 -0.76 6.56 -9.37
N ASN A 251 0.34 5.80 -9.45
CA ASN A 251 0.38 4.35 -9.26
C ASN A 251 0.97 3.92 -7.89
N GLY A 252 1.23 4.88 -6.99
CA GLY A 252 1.90 4.70 -5.70
C GLY A 252 1.14 5.34 -4.53
N ASN A 253 1.71 5.24 -3.33
CA ASN A 253 1.15 5.80 -2.08
C ASN A 253 2.10 6.79 -1.41
N VAL A 254 3.02 7.38 -2.18
CA VAL A 254 4.01 8.35 -1.68
C VAL A 254 3.54 9.76 -2.04
N TYR A 255 3.55 10.64 -1.04
CA TYR A 255 3.30 12.06 -1.23
C TYR A 255 4.60 12.82 -1.11
N TYR A 256 4.90 13.66 -2.08
CA TYR A 256 6.12 14.45 -2.06
C TYR A 256 5.80 15.92 -1.83
N LEU A 257 6.67 16.59 -1.08
CA LEU A 257 6.65 18.02 -0.90
C LEU A 257 7.92 18.60 -1.51
N TYR A 258 7.76 19.45 -2.51
CA TYR A 258 8.82 20.08 -3.26
C TYR A 258 8.83 21.58 -3.00
N ASP A 259 9.99 22.10 -2.67
CA ASP A 259 10.20 23.54 -2.56
C ASP A 259 10.73 24.07 -3.89
N GLU A 260 9.94 24.86 -4.60
CA GLU A 260 10.34 25.42 -5.89
C GLU A 260 11.50 26.42 -5.80
N GLU A 261 11.74 26.99 -4.62
CA GLU A 261 12.81 27.97 -4.42
C GLU A 261 14.17 27.31 -4.23
N SER A 262 14.24 26.29 -3.37
CA SER A 262 15.49 25.57 -3.10
C SER A 262 15.72 24.39 -4.05
N GLY A 263 14.66 23.72 -4.50
CA GLY A 263 14.73 22.42 -5.15
C GLY A 263 14.90 21.25 -4.17
N ASP A 264 14.65 21.46 -2.88
CA ASP A 264 14.60 20.40 -1.88
C ASP A 264 13.32 19.56 -1.99
N VAL A 265 13.41 18.32 -1.51
CA VAL A 265 12.31 17.34 -1.61
C VAL A 265 12.13 16.58 -0.30
N TYR A 266 10.88 16.50 0.16
CA TYR A 266 10.44 15.46 1.08
C TYR A 266 9.65 14.39 0.32
N ALA A 267 9.88 13.13 0.66
CA ALA A 267 9.00 12.01 0.33
C ALA A 267 8.35 11.53 1.64
N ASP A 268 7.05 11.73 1.76
CA ASP A 268 6.31 11.69 3.02
C ASP A 268 6.97 12.55 4.12
N ASP A 269 7.69 11.93 5.05
CA ASP A 269 8.42 12.63 6.11
C ASP A 269 9.94 12.43 6.04
N TYR A 270 10.42 11.88 4.93
CA TYR A 270 11.83 11.65 4.62
C TYR A 270 12.39 12.79 3.77
N LEU A 271 13.37 13.53 4.30
CA LEU A 271 14.10 14.58 3.58
C LEU A 271 15.15 13.95 2.66
N PHE A 272 15.12 14.30 1.38
CA PHE A 272 16.18 13.94 0.43
C PHE A 272 17.52 14.57 0.82
N ASN A 273 18.62 14.00 0.33
CA ASN A 273 19.94 14.51 0.64
C ASN A 273 20.15 15.94 0.09
N THR A 274 20.17 16.92 0.99
CA THR A 274 20.30 18.35 0.64
C THR A 274 21.62 18.69 -0.06
N ALA A 275 22.65 17.84 0.04
CA ALA A 275 23.92 18.03 -0.68
C ALA A 275 23.79 17.94 -2.21
N ASN A 276 22.69 17.33 -2.69
CA ASN A 276 22.42 17.08 -4.10
C ASN A 276 21.38 18.05 -4.68
N VAL A 277 20.93 19.02 -3.90
CA VAL A 277 20.01 20.07 -4.35
C VAL A 277 20.71 20.99 -5.38
N PRO A 278 19.97 21.55 -6.35
CA PRO A 278 18.52 21.40 -6.58
C PRO A 278 18.17 20.09 -7.28
N TYR A 279 17.04 19.50 -6.88
CA TYR A 279 16.43 18.40 -7.60
C TYR A 279 15.45 18.90 -8.67
N LYS A 280 15.49 18.32 -9.85
CA LYS A 280 14.48 18.46 -10.90
C LYS A 280 13.68 17.17 -10.97
N VAL A 281 12.38 17.23 -10.72
CA VAL A 281 11.48 16.08 -10.81
C VAL A 281 10.98 15.90 -12.25
N ILE A 282 10.86 14.64 -12.68
CA ILE A 282 10.22 14.23 -13.95
C ILE A 282 9.18 13.14 -13.70
N GLY A 283 8.18 13.06 -14.58
CA GLY A 283 7.10 12.07 -14.52
C GLY A 283 5.89 12.47 -13.68
N ILE A 284 5.77 13.74 -13.27
CA ILE A 284 4.61 14.21 -12.47
C ILE A 284 3.30 13.95 -13.21
N ASP A 285 3.24 14.35 -14.49
CA ASP A 285 2.02 14.22 -15.30
C ASP A 285 1.90 12.84 -15.96
N GLY A 286 2.97 12.06 -15.90
CA GLY A 286 3.10 10.74 -16.49
C GLY A 286 2.15 9.68 -15.92
N THR A 287 1.87 8.66 -16.72
CA THR A 287 1.11 7.46 -16.32
C THR A 287 1.88 6.17 -16.61
N HIS A 288 3.03 6.29 -17.29
CA HIS A 288 4.01 5.24 -17.51
C HIS A 288 5.19 5.34 -16.52
N ASN A 289 4.90 5.62 -15.25
CA ASN A 289 5.88 5.52 -14.16
C ASN A 289 5.25 4.89 -12.89
N PHE A 290 6.05 4.08 -12.19
CA PHE A 290 5.75 3.58 -10.85
C PHE A 290 6.44 4.38 -9.75
N SER A 291 7.40 5.24 -10.12
CA SER A 291 8.16 6.09 -9.21
C SER A 291 8.48 7.39 -9.93
N LEU A 292 8.34 8.51 -9.22
CA LEU A 292 8.86 9.78 -9.70
C LEU A 292 10.39 9.76 -9.64
N LEU A 293 11.02 10.42 -10.62
CA LEU A 293 12.48 10.48 -10.72
C LEU A 293 12.96 11.90 -10.44
N PHE A 294 14.04 12.01 -9.69
CA PHE A 294 14.61 13.27 -9.22
C PHE A 294 16.05 13.39 -9.69
N ILE A 295 16.29 14.37 -10.54
CA ILE A 295 17.55 14.59 -11.22
C ILE A 295 18.29 15.69 -10.49
N SER A 296 19.56 15.45 -10.18
CA SER A 296 20.45 16.42 -9.57
C SER A 296 21.75 16.53 -10.36
N LYS A 297 22.66 17.41 -9.93
CA LYS A 297 24.00 17.54 -10.53
C LYS A 297 24.79 16.21 -10.60
N ASP A 298 24.61 15.31 -9.63
CA ASP A 298 25.47 14.14 -9.47
C ASP A 298 24.78 12.80 -9.74
N GLY A 299 23.47 12.82 -10.01
CA GLY A 299 22.73 11.57 -10.19
C GLY A 299 21.24 11.73 -10.44
N VAL A 300 20.64 10.61 -10.79
CA VAL A 300 19.19 10.42 -10.87
C VAL A 300 18.75 9.52 -9.72
N TYR A 301 17.71 9.93 -9.01
CA TYR A 301 17.25 9.34 -7.76
C TYR A 301 15.76 9.02 -7.80
N PHE A 302 15.32 8.11 -6.93
CA PHE A 302 13.91 7.86 -6.63
C PHE A 302 13.74 7.53 -5.14
N TYR A 303 12.51 7.55 -4.63
CA TYR A 303 12.22 7.09 -3.28
C TYR A 303 11.73 5.64 -3.31
N ASP A 304 12.34 4.76 -2.52
CA ASP A 304 11.90 3.39 -2.32
C ASP A 304 10.98 3.34 -1.09
N PRO A 305 9.65 3.24 -1.25
CA PRO A 305 8.71 3.28 -0.14
C PRO A 305 8.78 2.04 0.76
N LEU A 306 9.32 0.92 0.25
CA LEU A 306 9.49 -0.30 1.04
C LEU A 306 10.71 -0.17 1.96
N LYS A 307 11.80 0.42 1.47
CA LYS A 307 12.99 0.70 2.29
C LYS A 307 12.91 2.03 3.06
N LYS A 308 11.93 2.87 2.74
CA LYS A 308 11.73 4.23 3.30
C LYS A 308 12.97 5.11 3.17
N LYS A 309 13.60 5.12 2.00
CA LYS A 309 14.79 5.92 1.72
C LYS A 309 14.90 6.31 0.25
N GLN A 310 15.68 7.35 0.01
CA GLN A 310 16.12 7.75 -1.32
C GLN A 310 17.20 6.78 -1.83
N GLU A 311 17.06 6.34 -3.08
CA GLU A 311 18.02 5.48 -3.78
C GLU A 311 18.55 6.21 -5.04
N LYS A 312 19.84 6.07 -5.32
CA LYS A 312 20.48 6.54 -6.56
C LYS A 312 20.39 5.45 -7.62
N ILE A 313 19.92 5.80 -8.82
CA ILE A 313 19.83 4.88 -9.96
C ILE A 313 21.14 4.87 -10.75
N GLY A 314 21.73 6.06 -10.93
CA GLY A 314 22.95 6.26 -11.71
C GLY A 314 23.40 7.72 -11.70
N ASP A 315 24.52 8.01 -12.36
CA ASP A 315 25.03 9.36 -12.55
C ASP A 315 24.12 10.18 -13.47
N ASN A 316 24.15 11.51 -13.38
CA ASN A 316 23.28 12.34 -14.21
C ASN A 316 23.71 12.28 -15.69
N ILE A 317 22.83 11.74 -16.54
CA ILE A 317 23.02 11.65 -18.00
C ILE A 317 22.55 12.89 -18.76
N PHE A 318 21.68 13.71 -18.16
CA PHE A 318 21.01 14.81 -18.84
C PHE A 318 21.92 16.03 -19.00
N LYS A 319 21.73 16.77 -20.10
CA LYS A 319 22.50 17.99 -20.42
C LYS A 319 21.62 19.24 -20.38
N GLY A 320 21.97 20.18 -19.50
CA GLY A 320 21.32 21.48 -19.45
C GLY A 320 19.88 21.45 -18.93
N GLU A 321 18.96 22.13 -19.61
CA GLU A 321 17.59 22.32 -19.11
C GLU A 321 16.69 21.12 -19.45
N ILE A 322 16.04 20.55 -18.43
CA ILE A 322 15.15 19.41 -18.59
C ILE A 322 13.69 19.89 -18.62
N LYS A 323 12.98 19.55 -19.70
CA LYS A 323 11.57 19.91 -19.93
C LYS A 323 10.75 18.69 -20.28
N GLU A 324 9.61 18.51 -19.60
CA GLU A 324 8.55 17.64 -20.10
C GLU A 324 7.89 18.31 -21.31
N ILE A 325 7.89 17.63 -22.45
CA ILE A 325 7.41 18.15 -23.74
C ILE A 325 6.11 17.48 -24.18
N TYR A 326 5.82 16.31 -23.63
CA TYR A 326 4.58 15.54 -23.73
C TYR A 326 4.52 14.60 -22.52
N PRO A 327 3.34 14.14 -22.04
CA PRO A 327 3.29 13.20 -20.92
C PRO A 327 4.26 12.02 -21.09
N ASP A 328 5.09 11.77 -20.06
CA ASP A 328 6.13 10.75 -20.05
C ASP A 328 7.27 10.94 -21.09
N ILE A 329 7.35 12.09 -21.77
CA ILE A 329 8.40 12.43 -22.75
C ILE A 329 9.07 13.74 -22.37
N PHE A 330 10.41 13.69 -22.28
CA PHE A 330 11.23 14.75 -21.75
C PHE A 330 12.36 15.07 -22.72
N SER A 331 12.77 16.33 -22.76
CA SER A 331 13.98 16.75 -23.48
C SER A 331 14.97 17.36 -22.52
N ASP A 332 16.25 17.14 -22.82
CA ASP A 332 17.33 17.98 -22.33
C ASP A 332 17.78 18.93 -23.48
N ASP A 333 18.98 19.51 -23.42
CA ASP A 333 19.48 20.39 -24.48
C ASP A 333 19.86 19.65 -25.78
N GLU A 334 20.14 18.34 -25.71
CA GLU A 334 20.69 17.55 -26.83
C GLU A 334 19.75 16.44 -27.31
N ASN A 335 19.01 15.82 -26.40
CA ASN A 335 18.31 14.55 -26.57
C ASN A 335 16.87 14.62 -26.05
N VAL A 336 16.07 13.67 -26.52
CA VAL A 336 14.71 13.40 -26.07
C VAL A 336 14.66 11.99 -25.52
N TYR A 337 13.92 11.83 -24.43
CA TYR A 337 13.78 10.60 -23.66
C TYR A 337 12.30 10.32 -23.41
N TYR A 338 11.98 9.08 -23.07
CA TYR A 338 10.65 8.70 -22.61
C TYR A 338 10.71 7.74 -21.42
N LEU A 339 9.64 7.73 -20.61
CA LEU A 339 9.48 6.80 -19.50
C LEU A 339 8.65 5.59 -19.91
N ASP A 340 9.07 4.40 -19.48
CA ASP A 340 8.21 3.22 -19.54
C ASP A 340 8.20 2.44 -18.23
N VAL A 341 7.22 1.53 -18.11
CA VAL A 341 7.04 0.68 -16.94
C VAL A 341 6.90 -0.78 -17.29
N TYR A 342 7.37 -1.64 -16.39
CA TYR A 342 7.06 -3.05 -16.41
C TYR A 342 7.09 -3.65 -15.00
N GLU A 343 6.35 -4.75 -14.85
CA GLU A 343 6.35 -5.55 -13.63
C GLU A 343 7.02 -6.89 -13.89
N ASP A 344 7.87 -7.32 -12.95
CA ASP A 344 8.38 -8.68 -12.94
C ASP A 344 7.49 -9.54 -12.05
N TRP A 345 6.97 -10.62 -12.62
CA TRP A 345 6.13 -11.57 -11.92
C TRP A 345 6.79 -12.93 -11.84
N ALA A 346 6.74 -13.55 -10.66
CA ALA A 346 7.18 -14.92 -10.50
C ALA A 346 6.27 -15.86 -11.30
N LYS A 347 6.89 -16.70 -12.16
CA LYS A 347 6.17 -17.58 -13.10
C LYS A 347 5.08 -18.40 -12.37
N LYS A 348 3.83 -18.18 -12.78
CA LYS A 348 2.68 -18.97 -12.32
C LYS A 348 2.78 -20.37 -12.94
N ARG A 349 2.87 -21.42 -12.12
CA ARG A 349 2.74 -22.80 -12.60
C ARG A 349 1.30 -23.25 -12.41
N VAL A 350 0.73 -23.85 -13.45
CA VAL A 350 -0.60 -24.47 -13.41
C VAL A 350 -0.61 -25.51 -12.29
N TYR A 351 -1.59 -25.40 -11.41
CA TYR A 351 -1.76 -26.26 -10.25
C TYR A 351 -1.84 -27.73 -10.65
N ASN A 352 -0.84 -28.53 -10.30
CA ASN A 352 -1.08 -29.94 -10.03
C ASN A 352 -1.45 -30.06 -8.56
N TYR A 353 -2.73 -30.36 -8.29
CA TYR A 353 -3.30 -30.46 -6.93
C TYR A 353 -2.50 -31.43 -6.02
N PHE A 354 -1.74 -32.36 -6.60
CA PHE A 354 -0.94 -33.37 -5.91
C PHE A 354 0.57 -33.04 -5.77
N SER A 355 1.04 -31.87 -6.21
CA SER A 355 2.47 -31.55 -6.09
C SER A 355 2.80 -30.93 -4.72
N LEU A 356 3.49 -31.69 -3.85
CA LEU A 356 4.01 -31.23 -2.56
C LEU A 356 5.17 -30.21 -2.68
N ARG A 357 5.61 -29.88 -3.90
CA ARG A 357 6.64 -28.86 -4.18
C ARG A 357 5.98 -27.55 -4.62
N LYS A 358 5.25 -26.89 -3.71
CA LYS A 358 4.89 -25.48 -3.93
C LYS A 358 6.18 -24.65 -3.89
N LYS A 359 6.56 -23.99 -4.98
CA LYS A 359 7.53 -22.88 -4.88
C LYS A 359 6.81 -21.72 -4.18
N PRO A 360 7.48 -21.01 -3.24
CA PRO A 360 6.83 -20.02 -2.38
C PRO A 360 6.27 -18.79 -3.11
N LEU A 361 6.61 -18.57 -4.39
CA LEU A 361 6.36 -17.33 -5.11
C LEU A 361 5.34 -17.45 -6.26
N ASN A 362 4.43 -18.42 -6.24
CA ASN A 362 3.57 -18.71 -7.41
C ASN A 362 2.68 -17.51 -7.82
N GLY A 363 3.06 -16.78 -8.88
CA GLY A 363 2.32 -15.62 -9.37
C GLY A 363 2.41 -14.38 -8.48
N GLN A 364 3.47 -14.25 -7.66
CA GLN A 364 3.71 -13.06 -6.84
C GLN A 364 4.47 -11.98 -7.63
N LEU A 365 4.15 -10.71 -7.38
CA LEU A 365 4.85 -9.55 -7.93
C LEU A 365 6.25 -9.44 -7.30
N ILE A 366 7.30 -9.51 -8.12
CA ILE A 366 8.70 -9.44 -7.68
C ILE A 366 9.16 -7.99 -7.61
N SER A 367 8.95 -7.25 -8.69
CA SER A 367 9.40 -5.86 -8.81
C SER A 367 8.48 -5.02 -9.70
N ARG A 368 8.45 -3.73 -9.38
CA ARG A 368 7.97 -2.67 -10.27
C ARG A 368 9.15 -1.86 -10.74
N ASN A 369 9.19 -1.58 -12.04
CA ASN A 369 10.31 -0.91 -12.67
C ASN A 369 9.83 0.29 -13.47
N THR A 370 10.46 1.43 -13.26
CA THR A 370 10.33 2.64 -14.09
C THR A 370 11.64 2.83 -14.84
N ARG A 371 11.60 2.97 -16.16
CA ARG A 371 12.81 3.13 -16.98
C ARG A 371 12.84 4.44 -17.72
N ILE A 372 14.05 4.97 -17.87
CA ILE A 372 14.34 6.07 -18.80
C ILE A 372 14.91 5.43 -20.07
N HIS A 373 14.32 5.78 -21.20
CA HIS A 373 14.80 5.39 -22.51
C HIS A 373 15.21 6.60 -23.33
N TYR A 374 16.28 6.45 -24.12
CA TYR A 374 16.57 7.40 -25.20
C TYR A 374 15.54 7.24 -26.32
N LEU A 375 14.97 8.36 -26.78
CA LEU A 375 14.05 8.41 -27.91
C LEU A 375 14.77 8.80 -29.20
N ASP A 376 15.37 9.99 -29.19
CA ASP A 376 15.99 10.61 -30.36
C ASP A 376 16.82 11.84 -29.98
N LYS A 377 17.55 12.41 -30.95
CA LYS A 377 18.15 13.73 -30.77
C LYS A 377 17.06 14.79 -30.73
N LYS A 378 17.24 15.83 -29.90
CA LYS A 378 16.33 16.97 -29.82
C LYS A 378 16.12 17.64 -31.18
N THR A 379 17.18 17.82 -31.94
CA THR A 379 17.09 18.39 -33.29
C THR A 379 16.28 17.51 -34.24
N THR A 380 16.37 16.18 -34.12
CA THR A 380 15.54 15.25 -34.91
C THR A 380 14.08 15.29 -34.44
N TRP A 381 13.84 15.35 -33.14
CA TRP A 381 12.50 15.57 -32.59
C TRP A 381 11.84 16.83 -33.16
N GLU A 382 12.52 17.98 -33.10
CA GLU A 382 11.97 19.27 -33.54
C GLU A 382 11.71 19.33 -35.05
N ASN A 383 12.53 18.67 -35.87
CA ASN A 383 12.43 18.77 -37.33
C ASN A 383 11.57 17.66 -37.96
N ASP A 384 11.66 16.44 -37.45
CA ASP A 384 11.12 15.25 -38.12
C ASP A 384 9.84 14.72 -37.47
N TRP A 385 9.68 14.90 -36.16
CA TRP A 385 8.49 14.44 -35.45
C TRP A 385 7.38 15.48 -35.53
N LYS A 386 6.22 15.04 -36.00
CA LYS A 386 5.03 15.90 -36.14
C LYS A 386 3.82 15.23 -35.54
N LYS A 387 3.21 15.87 -34.55
CA LYS A 387 1.89 15.49 -34.06
C LYS A 387 0.87 15.76 -35.17
N VAL A 388 0.14 14.72 -35.59
CA VAL A 388 -0.81 14.79 -36.72
C VAL A 388 -2.27 14.68 -36.28
N ALA A 389 -2.55 14.09 -35.11
CA ALA A 389 -3.90 14.05 -34.56
C ALA A 389 -3.89 13.85 -33.04
N ASP A 390 -4.95 14.34 -32.39
CA ASP A 390 -5.33 14.00 -31.02
C ASP A 390 -6.50 13.02 -31.02
N ILE A 391 -6.47 12.06 -30.09
CA ILE A 391 -7.55 11.08 -29.94
C ILE A 391 -8.48 11.53 -28.82
N GLY A 392 -9.74 11.81 -29.16
CA GLY A 392 -10.73 12.28 -28.19
C GLY A 392 -10.37 13.66 -27.61
N SER A 393 -9.97 14.59 -28.47
CA SER A 393 -9.62 15.96 -28.11
C SER A 393 -8.35 16.16 -27.26
N ASP A 394 -7.48 15.13 -27.16
CA ASP A 394 -6.23 15.02 -26.35
C ASP A 394 -6.35 14.07 -25.16
N THR A 395 -7.58 13.69 -24.83
CA THR A 395 -7.85 12.86 -23.65
C THR A 395 -7.47 11.40 -23.82
N ASN A 396 -7.20 10.87 -25.02
CA ASN A 396 -6.89 9.44 -25.21
C ASN A 396 -5.56 9.15 -25.91
N GLY A 397 -4.64 10.11 -25.84
CA GLY A 397 -3.35 10.04 -26.49
C GLY A 397 -3.35 10.71 -27.86
N SER A 398 -2.27 10.52 -28.60
CA SER A 398 -2.03 11.25 -29.84
C SER A 398 -1.34 10.42 -30.91
N ILE A 399 -1.47 10.85 -32.17
CA ILE A 399 -0.83 10.24 -33.32
C ILE A 399 0.28 11.17 -33.80
N TRP A 400 1.48 10.61 -33.92
CA TRP A 400 2.68 11.29 -34.37
C TRP A 400 3.21 10.67 -35.66
N LYS A 401 3.90 11.47 -36.45
CA LYS A 401 4.52 11.05 -37.70
C LYS A 401 6.01 11.37 -37.66
N LYS A 402 6.84 10.41 -38.09
CA LYS A 402 8.27 10.61 -38.36
C LYS A 402 8.59 9.99 -39.73
N GLY A 403 8.95 10.83 -40.70
CA GLY A 403 9.11 10.38 -42.09
C GLY A 403 7.83 9.73 -42.63
N ASN A 404 7.91 8.47 -43.06
CA ASN A 404 6.78 7.70 -43.59
C ASN A 404 6.07 6.83 -42.54
N LYS A 405 6.49 6.87 -41.28
CA LYS A 405 5.93 6.06 -40.19
C LYS A 405 5.02 6.88 -39.29
N TYR A 406 4.04 6.20 -38.70
CA TYR A 406 3.13 6.78 -37.72
C TYR A 406 3.24 6.04 -36.40
N TYR A 407 3.04 6.78 -35.31
CA TYR A 407 3.18 6.29 -33.95
C TYR A 407 1.97 6.73 -33.13
N TYR A 408 1.45 5.82 -32.31
CA TYR A 408 0.48 6.11 -31.28
C TYR A 408 1.21 6.34 -29.95
N PHE A 409 0.95 7.48 -29.33
CA PHE A 409 1.49 7.87 -28.02
C PHE A 409 0.35 7.77 -27.00
N ASP A 410 0.50 6.83 -26.07
CA ASP A 410 -0.42 6.62 -24.95
C ASP A 410 -0.14 7.61 -23.82
N ILE A 411 -1.19 7.95 -23.07
CA ILE A 411 -1.12 8.88 -21.92
C ILE A 411 -1.81 8.34 -20.66
N TYR A 412 -2.37 7.12 -20.71
CA TYR A 412 -3.05 6.49 -19.57
C TYR A 412 -2.28 5.32 -18.95
N GLY A 413 -1.44 4.68 -19.76
CA GLY A 413 -0.46 3.70 -19.36
C GLY A 413 -1.01 2.50 -18.61
N PHE A 414 -0.32 2.16 -17.52
CA PHE A 414 -0.45 0.86 -16.88
C PHE A 414 -1.89 0.55 -16.42
N SER A 415 -2.64 1.58 -16.02
CA SER A 415 -4.04 1.47 -15.57
C SER A 415 -4.97 0.83 -16.62
N GLN A 416 -4.64 0.97 -17.91
CA GLN A 416 -5.40 0.43 -19.03
C GLN A 416 -4.84 -0.89 -19.56
N SER A 417 -3.88 -1.51 -18.85
CA SER A 417 -3.11 -2.66 -19.35
C SER A 417 -2.42 -2.38 -20.69
N ILE A 418 -2.02 -1.12 -20.92
CA ILE A 418 -1.18 -0.67 -22.02
C ILE A 418 0.17 -0.30 -21.42
N HIS A 419 1.16 -1.16 -21.59
CA HIS A 419 2.40 -1.05 -20.82
C HIS A 419 3.43 -0.10 -21.43
N LYS A 420 3.40 0.09 -22.75
CA LYS A 420 4.38 0.91 -23.47
C LYS A 420 3.76 2.26 -23.81
N PRO A 421 4.51 3.36 -23.71
CA PRO A 421 4.00 4.69 -24.03
C PRO A 421 3.91 4.95 -25.53
N ILE A 422 4.69 4.23 -26.35
CA ILE A 422 4.82 4.50 -27.78
C ILE A 422 4.68 3.20 -28.58
N TYR A 423 3.83 3.23 -29.60
CA TYR A 423 3.63 2.12 -30.54
C TYR A 423 3.73 2.60 -31.98
N GLU A 424 4.51 1.92 -32.82
CA GLU A 424 4.46 2.10 -34.28
C GLU A 424 3.15 1.50 -34.83
N ILE A 425 2.46 2.29 -35.67
CA ILE A 425 1.22 1.89 -36.34
C ILE A 425 1.59 1.30 -37.69
N THR A 426 1.45 -0.02 -37.84
CA THR A 426 1.87 -0.74 -39.05
C THR A 426 0.71 -1.01 -40.00
N ASP A 427 -0.53 -0.96 -39.50
CA ASP A 427 -1.74 -1.22 -40.27
C ASP A 427 -2.42 0.08 -40.71
N LYS A 428 -2.73 0.17 -42.01
CA LYS A 428 -3.30 1.38 -42.63
C LYS A 428 -4.76 1.63 -42.19
N GLU A 429 -5.54 0.58 -41.97
CA GLU A 429 -6.93 0.70 -41.52
C GLU A 429 -6.97 1.20 -40.07
N VAL A 430 -6.09 0.67 -39.21
CA VAL A 430 -5.92 1.17 -37.84
C VAL A 430 -5.47 2.62 -37.83
N LEU A 431 -4.52 2.99 -38.68
CA LEU A 431 -4.09 4.39 -38.79
C LEU A 431 -5.26 5.31 -39.18
N ASP A 432 -6.02 4.95 -40.22
CA ASP A 432 -7.17 5.75 -40.66
C ASP A 432 -8.26 5.84 -39.59
N TYR A 433 -8.51 4.74 -38.89
CA TYR A 433 -9.43 4.68 -37.75
C TYR A 433 -9.02 5.63 -36.63
N LEU A 434 -7.75 5.60 -36.20
CA LEU A 434 -7.27 6.44 -35.09
C LEU A 434 -7.19 7.93 -35.49
N LEU A 435 -6.77 8.25 -36.72
CA LEU A 435 -6.76 9.63 -37.24
C LEU A 435 -8.16 10.24 -37.31
N ASN A 436 -9.20 9.43 -37.55
CA ASN A 436 -10.58 9.89 -37.67
C ASN A 436 -11.43 9.59 -36.42
N PHE A 437 -10.84 9.01 -35.36
CA PHE A 437 -11.57 8.60 -34.15
C PHE A 437 -12.41 9.74 -33.56
N SER A 438 -11.81 10.93 -33.46
CA SER A 438 -12.46 12.12 -32.91
C SER A 438 -13.69 12.57 -33.73
N LYS A 439 -13.82 12.14 -35.00
CA LYS A 439 -14.94 12.45 -35.90
C LYS A 439 -16.05 11.39 -35.87
N LEU A 440 -15.84 10.26 -35.20
CA LEU A 440 -16.84 9.19 -35.11
C LEU A 440 -18.05 9.67 -34.29
N LYS A 441 -19.25 9.38 -34.79
CA LYS A 441 -20.52 9.79 -34.13
C LYS A 441 -20.76 9.05 -32.82
N ASP A 442 -20.30 7.80 -32.76
CA ASP A 442 -20.47 6.86 -31.65
C ASP A 442 -19.25 6.79 -30.72
N ARG A 443 -18.26 7.68 -30.89
CA ARG A 443 -16.98 7.67 -30.14
C ARG A 443 -17.14 7.52 -28.63
N ASN A 444 -18.17 8.14 -28.05
CA ASN A 444 -18.42 8.13 -26.60
C ASN A 444 -18.90 6.76 -26.07
N THR A 445 -19.30 5.84 -26.96
CA THR A 445 -19.69 4.46 -26.62
C THR A 445 -18.57 3.45 -26.88
N ILE A 446 -17.48 3.87 -27.52
CA ILE A 446 -16.37 2.99 -27.86
C ILE A 446 -15.43 2.88 -26.67
N ASN A 447 -15.18 1.65 -26.21
CA ASN A 447 -14.07 1.37 -25.30
C ASN A 447 -12.76 1.36 -26.11
N LEU A 448 -12.15 2.54 -26.24
CA LEU A 448 -10.91 2.72 -26.97
C LEU A 448 -9.73 1.94 -26.35
N PRO A 449 -9.53 1.90 -25.02
CA PRO A 449 -8.50 1.05 -24.42
C PRO A 449 -8.58 -0.43 -24.87
N ASP A 450 -9.78 -1.01 -24.91
CA ASP A 450 -9.99 -2.38 -25.42
C ASP A 450 -9.58 -2.52 -26.88
N LYS A 451 -9.91 -1.52 -27.72
CA LYS A 451 -9.52 -1.49 -29.14
C LYS A 451 -8.00 -1.41 -29.33
N ILE A 452 -7.33 -0.52 -28.59
CA ILE A 452 -5.87 -0.39 -28.64
C ILE A 452 -5.21 -1.72 -28.24
N ARG A 453 -5.68 -2.38 -27.16
CA ARG A 453 -5.17 -3.71 -26.77
C ARG A 453 -5.40 -4.77 -27.84
N SER A 454 -6.55 -4.74 -28.53
CA SER A 454 -6.81 -5.61 -29.69
C SER A 454 -5.78 -5.38 -30.78
N PHE A 455 -5.57 -4.12 -31.19
CA PHE A 455 -4.60 -3.76 -32.23
C PHE A 455 -3.17 -4.17 -31.87
N ILE A 456 -2.78 -4.04 -30.59
CA ILE A 456 -1.49 -4.53 -30.10
C ILE A 456 -1.41 -6.06 -30.23
N SER A 457 -2.44 -6.78 -29.77
CA SER A 457 -2.46 -8.26 -29.82
C SER A 457 -2.47 -8.82 -31.25
N GLU A 458 -3.05 -8.07 -32.20
CA GLU A 458 -3.09 -8.39 -33.62
C GLU A 458 -1.78 -8.01 -34.35
N GLY A 459 -0.82 -7.39 -33.66
CA GLY A 459 0.46 -6.94 -34.25
C GLY A 459 0.34 -5.70 -35.15
N LYS A 460 -0.78 -4.98 -35.08
CA LYS A 460 -1.05 -3.74 -35.84
C LYS A 460 -0.48 -2.51 -35.15
N LEU A 461 -0.25 -2.60 -33.84
CA LEU A 461 0.51 -1.65 -33.04
C LEU A 461 1.72 -2.38 -32.44
N ILE A 462 2.93 -2.00 -32.85
CA ILE A 462 4.18 -2.62 -32.41
C ILE A 462 4.87 -1.69 -31.41
N ALA A 463 5.15 -2.19 -30.21
CA ALA A 463 5.81 -1.39 -29.17
C ALA A 463 7.17 -0.85 -29.66
N PHE A 464 7.35 0.46 -29.48
CA PHE A 464 8.65 1.09 -29.69
C PHE A 464 9.60 0.69 -28.55
N ASN A 465 10.81 0.24 -28.90
CA ASN A 465 11.82 -0.22 -27.95
C ASN A 465 13.11 0.58 -28.16
N GLY A 466 13.19 1.76 -27.56
CA GLY A 466 14.41 2.55 -27.47
C GLY A 466 15.44 1.95 -26.51
N GLU A 467 16.67 2.46 -26.56
CA GLU A 467 17.76 2.08 -25.66
C GLU A 467 17.39 2.44 -24.21
N VAL A 468 17.64 1.51 -23.27
CA VAL A 468 17.41 1.74 -21.84
C VAL A 468 18.64 2.43 -21.27
N GLU A 469 18.46 3.65 -20.77
CA GLU A 469 19.54 4.41 -20.13
C GLU A 469 19.62 4.08 -18.63
N MET A 470 18.45 4.01 -17.97
CA MET A 470 18.35 3.82 -16.52
C MET A 470 17.10 3.05 -16.13
N THR A 471 17.14 2.40 -14.95
CA THR A 471 16.00 1.68 -14.38
C THR A 471 15.91 1.94 -12.87
N ALA A 472 14.81 2.53 -12.42
CA ALA A 472 14.40 2.55 -11.01
C ALA A 472 13.62 1.27 -10.70
N THR A 473 13.98 0.55 -9.63
CA THR A 473 13.34 -0.72 -9.27
C THR A 473 12.91 -0.73 -7.81
N ILE A 474 11.62 -1.00 -7.57
CA ILE A 474 11.06 -1.32 -6.26
C ILE A 474 10.89 -2.84 -6.18
N HIS A 475 11.58 -3.48 -5.23
CA HIS A 475 11.50 -4.92 -5.00
C HIS A 475 10.52 -5.27 -3.87
N PHE A 476 9.43 -5.97 -4.18
CA PHE A 476 8.42 -6.42 -3.20
C PHE A 476 8.80 -7.71 -2.49
N ILE A 477 9.66 -8.51 -3.11
CA ILE A 477 10.11 -9.79 -2.58
C ILE A 477 11.61 -9.65 -2.34
N GLU A 478 12.00 -9.48 -1.08
CA GLU A 478 13.38 -9.78 -0.67
C GLU A 478 13.69 -11.24 -0.98
N ASP A 479 14.93 -11.53 -1.37
CA ASP A 479 15.36 -12.83 -1.90
C ASP A 479 14.59 -14.00 -1.26
N PRO A 480 13.76 -14.76 -2.00
CA PRO A 480 13.01 -15.89 -1.48
C PRO A 480 13.89 -16.99 -0.86
N TYR A 481 15.20 -16.93 -1.09
CA TYR A 481 16.23 -17.79 -0.53
C TYR A 481 16.89 -17.22 0.75
N ALA A 482 16.53 -16.01 1.20
CA ALA A 482 16.80 -15.57 2.56
C ALA A 482 16.12 -16.55 3.53
N TYR A 483 16.93 -17.33 4.25
CA TYR A 483 16.45 -18.42 5.07
C TYR A 483 15.66 -17.90 6.27
N SER A 484 14.35 -18.14 6.29
CA SER A 484 13.56 -17.99 7.52
C SER A 484 13.85 -19.14 8.49
N ILE A 485 13.84 -18.86 9.80
CA ILE A 485 14.05 -19.87 10.86
C ILE A 485 13.22 -21.16 10.64
N PRO A 486 11.93 -21.10 10.24
CA PRO A 486 11.15 -22.30 9.92
C PRO A 486 11.69 -23.13 8.75
N LYS A 487 12.23 -22.50 7.70
CA LYS A 487 12.85 -23.19 6.55
C LYS A 487 14.14 -23.91 6.97
N ILE A 488 14.95 -23.29 7.83
CA ILE A 488 16.18 -23.91 8.39
C ILE A 488 15.82 -25.16 9.19
N ILE A 489 14.79 -25.08 10.03
CA ILE A 489 14.30 -26.21 10.83
C ILE A 489 13.83 -27.35 9.92
N PHE A 490 13.03 -27.06 8.90
CA PHE A 490 12.51 -28.07 7.96
C PHE A 490 13.63 -28.79 7.19
N ILE A 491 14.62 -28.05 6.68
CA ILE A 491 15.77 -28.62 5.96
C ILE A 491 16.63 -29.48 6.89
N SER A 492 16.82 -29.04 8.13
CA SER A 492 17.55 -29.81 9.15
C SER A 492 16.87 -31.15 9.45
N ILE A 493 15.54 -31.16 9.57
CA ILE A 493 14.76 -32.39 9.76
C ILE A 493 14.87 -33.32 8.53
N ALA A 494 14.74 -32.79 7.31
CA ALA A 494 14.86 -33.58 6.09
C ALA A 494 16.26 -34.21 5.94
N PHE A 495 17.30 -33.47 6.32
CA PHE A 495 18.69 -33.95 6.33
C PHE A 495 18.89 -35.10 7.32
N LEU A 496 18.34 -34.99 8.54
CA LEU A 496 18.37 -36.05 9.55
C LEU A 496 17.64 -37.33 9.07
N ILE A 497 16.50 -37.18 8.40
CA ILE A 497 15.76 -38.31 7.80
C ILE A 497 16.58 -38.98 6.69
N GLY A 498 17.27 -38.19 5.85
CA GLY A 498 18.14 -38.71 4.79
C GLY A 498 19.34 -39.51 5.33
N LEU A 499 19.99 -39.01 6.39
CA LEU A 499 21.05 -39.74 7.09
C LEU A 499 20.55 -41.08 7.65
N TYR A 500 19.33 -41.09 8.21
CA TYR A 500 18.71 -42.31 8.73
C TYR A 500 18.39 -43.34 7.63
N ALA A 501 17.86 -42.90 6.49
CA ALA A 501 17.63 -43.77 5.34
C ALA A 501 18.93 -44.41 4.82
N LYS A 502 20.02 -43.63 4.76
CA LYS A 502 21.36 -44.12 4.40
C LYS A 502 21.90 -45.14 5.40
N TYR A 503 21.73 -44.88 6.71
CA TYR A 503 22.08 -45.84 7.77
C TYR A 503 21.31 -47.16 7.62
N ARG A 504 19.99 -47.11 7.39
CA ARG A 504 19.16 -48.30 7.16
C ARG A 504 19.65 -49.10 5.94
N LYS A 505 19.95 -48.42 4.83
CA LYS A 505 20.45 -49.05 3.60
C LYS A 505 21.81 -49.75 3.84
N SER A 506 22.70 -49.14 4.62
CA SER A 506 24.00 -49.74 4.99
C SER A 506 23.87 -50.98 5.89
N LYS A 507 22.82 -51.04 6.72
CA LYS A 507 22.56 -52.14 7.65
C LYS A 507 21.90 -53.35 6.96
N PHE A 508 21.12 -53.13 5.90
CA PHE A 508 20.51 -54.19 5.09
C PHE A 508 21.39 -54.65 3.90
N SER A 509 22.43 -53.91 3.54
CA SER A 509 23.43 -54.32 2.54
C SER A 509 24.52 -55.25 3.10
N LYS A 510 24.57 -55.47 4.41
CA LYS A 510 25.52 -56.37 5.10
C LYS A 510 24.86 -57.67 5.60
N LYS A 511 23.80 -58.12 4.93
CA LYS A 511 23.16 -59.41 5.21
C LYS A 511 23.23 -60.31 4.00
#